data_AF-A0A6P0LC73-F1
#
_entry.id   AF-A0A6P0LC73-F1
#
_cell.length_a   1.000
_cell.length_b   1.000
_cell.length_c   1.000
_cell.angle_alpha   90.00
_cell.angle_beta   90.00
_cell.angle_gamma   90.00
#
_symmetry.space_group_name_H-M   'P 1'
#
loop_
_entity.id
_entity.type
_entity.pdbx_description
1 polymer ?
#
loop_
_entity_poly.entity_id
_entity_poly.type
_entity_poly.pdbx_seq_one_letter_code
_entity_poly.pdbx_strand_id
1 'polypeptide(L)'
;MPFPRSSGLLLHPTSLPSPFGIGDLGLQAYQFIDFLAQSAQQYWQILPLGPIGYGNSPYGSYSAMAGNPLLISPEQLQKQGLLKDE
;
A
#
# COMPACT_ATOMS: atom_id res chain seq x y z
N MET A 1 17.27 -11.84 -17.66
CA MET A 1 15.96 -12.48 -17.43
C MET A 1 15.05 -12.13 -18.58
N PRO A 2 14.60 -13.08 -19.41
CA PRO A 2 13.54 -12.80 -20.38
C PRO A 2 12.21 -12.63 -19.62
N PHE A 3 11.56 -11.48 -19.80
CA PHE A 3 10.22 -11.27 -19.26
C PHE A 3 9.19 -11.69 -20.32
N PRO A 4 8.18 -12.51 -19.97
CA PRO A 4 7.06 -12.78 -20.88
C PRO A 4 6.29 -11.49 -21.15
N ARG A 5 5.55 -11.43 -22.26
CA ARG A 5 4.69 -10.28 -22.55
C ARG A 5 3.60 -10.16 -21.48
N SER A 6 3.58 -9.03 -20.79
CA SER A 6 2.73 -8.77 -19.64
C SER A 6 2.34 -7.29 -19.54
N SER A 7 1.33 -6.99 -18.73
CA SER A 7 0.97 -5.62 -18.36
C SER A 7 0.77 -5.48 -16.85
N GLY A 8 0.74 -4.23 -16.37
CA GLY A 8 0.57 -3.90 -14.98
C GLY A 8 0.21 -2.44 -14.76
N LEU A 9 -0.01 -2.09 -13.50
CA LEU A 9 -0.34 -0.73 -13.06
C LEU A 9 0.66 -0.22 -12.03
N LEU A 10 0.96 1.08 -12.10
CA LEU A 10 1.71 1.81 -11.08
C LEU A 10 0.72 2.57 -10.19
N LEU A 11 0.65 2.22 -8.92
CA LEU A 11 -0.17 2.91 -7.93
C LEU A 11 0.46 2.73 -6.55
N HIS A 12 0.82 3.81 -5.85
CA HIS A 12 1.36 3.66 -4.50
C HIS A 12 0.22 3.39 -3.49
N PRO A 13 0.41 2.57 -2.44
CA PRO A 13 -0.66 2.28 -1.47
C PRO A 13 -1.26 3.52 -0.81
N THR A 14 -0.51 4.62 -0.67
CA THR A 14 -1.02 5.89 -0.13
C THR A 14 -2.13 6.51 -0.96
N SER A 15 -2.24 6.14 -2.25
CA SER A 15 -3.27 6.62 -3.18
C SER A 15 -4.54 5.77 -3.17
N LEU A 16 -4.59 4.70 -2.38
CA LEU A 16 -5.80 3.91 -2.21
C LEU A 16 -6.86 4.72 -1.44
N PRO A 17 -8.16 4.52 -1.74
CA PRO A 17 -9.24 5.29 -1.15
C PRO A 17 -9.63 4.77 0.25
N SER A 18 -8.71 4.83 1.22
CA SER A 18 -8.97 4.42 2.61
C SER A 18 -9.59 5.56 3.45
N PRO A 19 -10.39 5.25 4.49
CA PRO A 19 -11.17 6.26 5.22
C PRO A 19 -10.37 7.08 6.24
N PHE A 20 -9.09 6.78 6.45
CA PHE A 20 -8.26 7.37 7.52
C PHE A 20 -7.32 8.48 7.02
N GLY A 21 -7.67 9.15 5.92
CA GLY A 21 -6.94 10.28 5.35
C GLY A 21 -5.75 9.93 4.45
N ILE A 22 -5.32 8.67 4.45
CA ILE A 22 -4.29 8.12 3.56
C ILE A 22 -4.65 6.67 3.23
N GLY A 23 -4.28 6.21 2.03
CA GLY A 23 -4.40 4.80 1.67
C GLY A 23 -3.51 3.91 2.55
N ASP A 24 -4.02 2.73 2.88
CA ASP A 24 -3.40 1.76 3.79
C ASP A 24 -3.33 0.35 3.18
N LEU A 25 -2.69 -0.58 3.89
CA LEU A 25 -2.65 -2.00 3.54
C LEU A 25 -3.84 -2.76 4.15
N GLY A 26 -5.04 -2.18 4.03
CA GLY A 26 -6.32 -2.71 4.50
C GLY A 26 -7.17 -3.29 3.39
N LEU A 27 -8.50 -3.25 3.58
CA LEU A 27 -9.50 -3.80 2.64
C LEU A 27 -9.33 -3.26 1.21
N GLN A 28 -9.05 -1.97 1.06
CA GLN A 28 -8.91 -1.32 -0.25
C GLN A 28 -7.72 -1.86 -1.05
N ALA A 29 -6.64 -2.28 -0.39
CA ALA A 29 -5.50 -2.90 -1.06
C ALA A 29 -5.89 -4.27 -1.64
N TYR A 30 -6.66 -5.09 -0.91
CA TYR A 30 -7.16 -6.37 -1.41
C TYR A 30 -8.13 -6.17 -2.58
N GLN A 31 -9.05 -5.21 -2.49
CA GLN A 31 -9.97 -4.88 -3.58
C GLN A 31 -9.22 -4.41 -4.83
N PHE A 32 -8.12 -3.66 -4.67
CA PHE A 32 -7.27 -3.28 -5.79
C PHE A 32 -6.58 -4.50 -6.43
N ILE A 33 -6.07 -5.45 -5.64
CA ILE A 33 -5.53 -6.71 -6.16
C ILE A 33 -6.59 -7.51 -6.91
N ASP A 34 -7.81 -7.61 -6.38
CA ASP A 34 -8.93 -8.27 -7.06
C ASP A 34 -9.24 -7.61 -8.40
N PHE A 35 -9.20 -6.28 -8.46
CA PHE A 35 -9.33 -5.52 -9.71
C PHE A 35 -8.19 -5.83 -10.69
N LEU A 36 -6.93 -5.89 -10.23
CA LEU A 36 -5.79 -6.27 -11.10
C LEU A 36 -5.97 -7.67 -11.68
N ALA A 37 -6.37 -8.63 -10.84
CA ALA A 37 -6.61 -10.01 -11.26
C ALA A 37 -7.75 -10.10 -12.29
N GLN A 38 -8.88 -9.42 -12.03
CA GLN A 38 -10.02 -9.37 -12.95
C GLN A 38 -9.70 -8.68 -14.28
N SER A 39 -8.78 -7.72 -14.28
CA SER A 39 -8.32 -7.01 -15.48
C SER A 39 -7.08 -7.63 -16.14
N ALA A 40 -6.71 -8.85 -15.74
CA ALA A 40 -5.56 -9.61 -16.24
C ALA A 40 -4.22 -8.86 -16.14
N GLN A 41 -4.09 -7.93 -15.20
CA GLN A 41 -2.82 -7.28 -14.88
C GLN A 41 -1.96 -8.24 -14.05
N GLN A 42 -0.67 -8.33 -14.39
CA GLN A 42 0.26 -9.28 -13.76
C GLN A 42 1.26 -8.59 -12.84
N TYR A 43 1.37 -7.27 -12.94
CA TYR A 43 2.30 -6.48 -12.14
C TYR A 43 1.59 -5.32 -11.45
N TRP A 44 1.91 -5.14 -10.18
CA TRP A 44 1.64 -3.94 -9.43
C TRP A 44 2.97 -3.29 -9.05
N GLN A 45 3.26 -2.15 -9.64
CA GLN A 45 4.43 -1.36 -9.29
C GLN A 45 4.07 -0.33 -8.21
N ILE A 46 4.96 -0.17 -7.24
CA ILE A 46 4.83 0.78 -6.13
C ILE A 46 6.12 1.62 -6.00
N LEU A 47 6.00 2.77 -5.34
CA LEU A 47 7.14 3.55 -4.84
C LEU A 47 7.73 2.89 -3.57
N PRO A 48 8.92 3.33 -3.08
CA PRO A 48 9.49 2.79 -1.85
C PRO A 48 8.54 2.89 -0.64
N LEU A 49 8.54 1.86 0.21
CA LEU A 49 7.63 1.75 1.36
C LEU A 49 8.27 2.21 2.68
N GLY A 50 9.42 2.89 2.62
CA GLY A 50 10.14 3.33 3.81
C GLY A 50 9.42 4.44 4.58
N PRO A 51 9.72 4.62 5.89
CA PRO A 51 9.20 5.75 6.65
C PRO A 51 9.62 7.07 6.00
N ILE A 52 8.66 7.96 5.78
CA ILE A 52 8.89 9.25 5.10
C ILE A 52 9.48 10.27 6.05
N GLY A 53 10.46 11.04 5.56
CA GLY A 53 11.01 12.20 6.24
C GLY A 53 10.26 13.50 5.92
N TYR A 54 10.90 14.63 6.22
CA TYR A 54 10.38 15.95 5.87
C TYR A 54 10.13 16.05 4.35
N GLY A 55 8.95 16.53 3.96
CA GLY A 55 8.54 16.65 2.55
C GLY A 55 7.85 15.42 1.97
N ASN A 56 7.57 14.39 2.79
CA ASN A 56 6.75 13.23 2.44
C ASN A 56 7.24 12.43 1.21
N SER A 57 8.50 12.58 0.82
CA SER A 57 9.07 11.85 -0.31
C SER A 57 9.37 10.40 0.09
N PRO A 58 8.87 9.38 -0.63
CA PRO A 58 9.21 7.98 -0.37
C PRO A 58 10.69 7.67 -0.65
N TYR A 59 11.40 8.56 -1.37
CA TYR A 59 12.83 8.45 -1.64
C TYR A 59 13.71 9.11 -0.57
N GLY A 60 13.11 9.88 0.35
CA GLY A 60 13.80 10.54 1.47
C GLY A 60 13.57 9.82 2.79
N SER A 61 13.81 8.50 2.83
CA SER A 61 13.47 7.67 3.98
C SER A 61 14.52 7.69 5.10
N TYR A 62 14.06 7.62 6.36
CA TYR A 62 14.93 7.47 7.54
C TYR A 62 15.59 6.09 7.64
N SER A 63 15.09 5.09 6.93
CA SER A 63 15.58 3.72 7.01
C SER A 63 15.49 3.03 5.66
N ALA A 64 16.55 2.29 5.30
CA ALA A 64 16.56 1.44 4.12
C ALA A 64 15.77 0.13 4.30
N MET A 65 15.30 -0.19 5.52
CA MET A 65 14.69 -1.49 5.84
C MET A 65 13.31 -1.38 6.52
N ALA A 66 13.03 -0.30 7.24
CA ALA A 66 11.75 -0.15 7.92
C ALA A 66 10.60 0.15 6.93
N GLY A 67 9.37 -0.15 7.34
CA GLY A 67 8.15 0.25 6.63
C GLY A 67 7.58 1.57 7.13
N ASN A 68 6.80 2.26 6.30
CA ASN A 68 6.05 3.46 6.66
C ASN A 68 4.87 3.10 7.59
N PRO A 69 4.86 3.55 8.86
CA PRO A 69 3.78 3.23 9.79
C PRO A 69 2.40 3.72 9.34
N LEU A 70 2.35 4.78 8.51
CA LEU A 70 1.10 5.34 8.00
C LEU A 70 0.37 4.40 7.03
N LEU A 71 1.02 3.33 6.56
CA LEU A 71 0.40 2.33 5.70
C LEU A 71 -0.24 1.18 6.49
N ILE A 72 -0.15 1.18 7.82
CA ILE A 72 -0.81 0.18 8.67
C ILE A 72 -2.31 0.46 8.68
N SER A 73 -3.13 -0.56 8.45
CA SER A 73 -4.58 -0.40 8.47
C SER A 73 -5.16 -0.42 9.89
N PRO A 74 -5.79 0.67 10.37
CA PRO A 74 -6.44 0.70 11.68
C PRO A 74 -7.59 -0.32 11.78
N GLU A 75 -8.33 -0.53 10.69
CA GLU A 75 -9.43 -1.50 10.63
C GLU A 75 -8.95 -2.94 10.89
N GLN A 76 -7.75 -3.30 10.39
CA GLN A 76 -7.16 -4.62 10.66
C GLN A 76 -6.75 -4.78 12.13
N LEU A 77 -6.21 -3.72 12.74
CA LEU A 77 -5.85 -3.74 14.17
C LEU A 77 -7.11 -3.90 15.05
N GLN A 78 -8.20 -3.23 14.69
CA GLN A 78 -9.50 -3.39 15.36
C GLN A 78 -10.04 -4.81 15.20
N LYS A 79 -10.01 -5.39 14.00
CA LYS A 79 -10.41 -6.80 13.76
C LYS A 79 -9.60 -7.80 14.57
N GLN A 80 -8.34 -7.48 14.88
CA GLN A 80 -7.47 -8.28 15.74
C GLN A 80 -7.68 -8.06 17.24
N GLY A 81 -8.58 -7.15 17.64
CA GLY A 81 -8.82 -6.79 19.04
C GLY A 81 -7.70 -5.96 19.67
N LEU A 82 -6.82 -5.36 18.86
CA LEU A 82 -5.72 -4.50 19.31
C LEU A 82 -6.14 -3.04 19.47
N LEU A 83 -7.25 -2.65 18.84
CA LEU A 83 -7.90 -1.35 18.99
C LEU A 83 -9.35 -1.56 19.44
N LYS A 84 -9.89 -0.59 20.19
CA LYS A 84 -11.29 -0.55 20.60
C LYS A 84 -12.10 0.24 19.57
N ASP A 85 -13.39 -0.07 19.51
CA ASP A 85 -14.38 0.84 18.91
C ASP A 85 -14.42 2.12 19.75
N GLU A 86 -14.55 3.28 19.11
CA GLU A 86 -14.90 4.53 19.80
C GLU A 86 -16.33 4.46 20.37
#